data_AF-A0A7Y6CET3-F1
#
_entry.id   AF-A0A7Y6CET3-F1
#
_cell.length_a   1.000
_cell.length_b   1.000
_cell.length_c   1.000
_cell.angle_alpha   90.00
_cell.angle_beta   90.00
_cell.angle_gamma   90.00
#
_symmetry.space_group_name_H-M   'P 1'
#
loop_
_entity.id
_entity.type
_entity.pdbx_description
1 polymer ?
#
loop_
_entity_poly.entity_id
_entity_poly.type
_entity_poly.pdbx_seq_one_letter_code
_entity_poly.pdbx_strand_id
1 'polypeptide(L)'
;MGRPLHLVALLRARVPPLLLACAVAFLAAIGLAGSAAPTAGAGGSFERMIAVGTDGSWRAIRLAPSGPRGDASLLAGGRQVARGAGGYVRLFPTIGGLPGIPGRYYPGARVLCWSWRQPDRSCWRASPAAVRLLAPVAALPLWTEPPTVLAELRYRGRRVRPALANLLVGLELALERRGVPVKTSVPGSALHFTARWRGPDAAGRPRSFALGPDGVYAGGARYPLERGVWAFAVANGRPGATTAGLTVATQPAALYGIGGPRPVGLVRVEARTLRPRP
;
A
#
# COMPACT_ATOMS: atom_id res chain seq x y z
N MET A 1 52.85 46.60 47.64
CA MET A 1 53.98 45.94 46.96
C MET A 1 53.43 44.80 46.11
N GLY A 2 53.83 44.71 44.83
CA GLY A 2 53.64 43.52 43.98
C GLY A 2 52.54 43.58 42.92
N ARG A 3 52.88 44.08 41.72
CA ARG A 3 52.17 43.77 40.45
C ARG A 3 52.45 42.32 40.02
N PRO A 4 51.56 41.69 39.22
CA PRO A 4 51.83 41.50 37.78
C PRO A 4 50.54 41.71 36.92
N LEU A 5 50.52 42.42 35.79
CA LEU A 5 51.10 42.14 34.46
C LEU A 5 50.75 40.76 33.88
N HIS A 6 49.78 40.69 32.95
CA HIS A 6 50.02 40.40 31.52
C HIS A 6 48.78 39.90 30.76
N LEU A 7 48.73 40.32 29.48
CA LEU A 7 48.09 39.64 28.33
C LEU A 7 46.56 39.74 28.15
N VAL A 8 46.10 40.88 27.62
CA VAL A 8 44.97 40.90 26.68
C VAL A 8 45.48 41.45 25.36
N ALA A 9 46.07 40.58 24.56
CA ALA A 9 46.38 40.84 23.16
C ALA A 9 46.39 39.51 22.42
N LEU A 10 45.25 39.08 21.89
CA LEU A 10 45.21 37.99 20.92
C LEU A 10 44.14 38.23 19.85
N LEU A 11 44.68 38.59 18.68
CA LEU A 11 44.22 38.24 17.34
C LEU A 11 42.78 38.57 16.93
N ARG A 12 42.62 39.80 16.44
CA ARG A 12 41.83 40.03 15.21
C ARG A 12 42.62 39.45 14.03
N ALA A 13 42.53 38.15 13.80
CA ALA A 13 42.95 37.57 12.54
C ALA A 13 41.99 38.08 11.45
N ARG A 14 42.47 39.03 10.63
CA ARG A 14 41.80 39.43 9.39
C ARG A 14 41.80 38.21 8.48
N VAL A 15 40.68 37.49 8.43
CA VAL A 15 40.45 36.50 7.40
C VAL A 15 40.50 37.24 6.06
N PRO A 16 41.43 36.92 5.15
CA PRO A 16 41.53 37.61 3.88
C PRO A 16 40.20 37.43 3.11
N PRO A 17 39.69 38.49 2.46
CA PRO A 17 38.36 38.48 1.83
C PRO A 17 38.20 37.38 0.77
N LEU A 18 39.30 36.88 0.20
CA LEU A 18 39.35 35.73 -0.70
C LEU A 18 38.98 34.39 -0.04
N LEU A 19 39.34 34.17 1.24
CA LEU A 19 38.97 32.94 1.96
C LEU A 19 37.48 32.94 2.34
N LEU A 20 36.90 34.11 2.62
CA LEU A 20 35.47 34.24 2.89
C LEU A 20 34.63 34.03 1.63
N ALA A 21 35.08 34.57 0.48
CA ALA A 21 34.42 34.37 -0.81
C ALA A 21 34.45 32.90 -1.26
N CYS A 22 35.57 32.20 -1.08
CA CYS A 22 35.65 30.76 -1.35
C CYS A 22 34.76 29.93 -0.41
N ALA A 23 34.68 30.27 0.88
CA ALA A 23 33.81 29.57 1.83
C ALA A 23 32.31 29.77 1.50
N VAL A 24 31.90 30.96 1.08
CA VAL A 24 30.51 31.24 0.68
C VAL A 24 30.18 30.58 -0.67
N ALA A 25 31.09 30.56 -1.63
CA ALA A 25 30.90 29.85 -2.90
C ALA A 25 30.82 28.32 -2.70
N PHE A 26 31.62 27.77 -1.77
CA PHE A 26 31.58 26.35 -1.44
C PHE A 26 30.28 25.96 -0.71
N LEU A 27 29.78 26.82 0.20
CA LEU A 27 28.48 26.63 0.85
C LEU A 27 27.29 26.81 -0.11
N ALA A 28 27.37 27.72 -1.09
CA ALA A 28 26.36 27.88 -2.13
C ALA A 28 26.37 26.70 -3.13
N ALA A 29 27.54 26.15 -3.46
CA ALA A 29 27.66 24.97 -4.31
C ALA A 29 27.15 23.70 -3.60
N ILE A 30 27.37 23.56 -2.28
CA ILE A 30 26.79 22.47 -1.47
C ILE A 30 25.26 22.67 -1.30
N GLY A 31 24.79 23.91 -1.19
CA GLY A 31 23.37 24.26 -1.09
C GLY A 31 22.56 23.93 -2.35
N LEU A 32 23.13 24.11 -3.55
CA LEU A 32 22.45 23.77 -4.82
C LEU A 32 22.60 22.31 -5.25
N ALA A 33 23.58 21.56 -4.73
CA ALA A 33 23.71 20.13 -4.98
C ALA A 33 22.83 19.25 -4.07
N GLY A 34 22.23 19.84 -3.02
CA GLY A 34 21.48 19.11 -1.98
C GLY A 34 19.97 18.94 -2.22
N SER A 35 19.39 19.54 -3.27
CA SER A 35 17.92 19.58 -3.46
C SER A 35 17.41 18.77 -4.65
N ALA A 36 18.05 17.64 -4.94
CA ALA A 36 17.46 16.57 -5.73
C ALA A 36 17.76 15.24 -5.06
N ALA A 37 17.36 15.10 -3.79
CA ALA A 37 17.14 13.76 -3.27
C ALA A 37 16.14 13.10 -4.22
N PRO A 38 16.49 12.03 -4.95
CA PRO A 38 15.47 11.24 -5.60
C PRO A 38 14.54 10.83 -4.46
N THR A 39 13.30 11.31 -4.50
CA THR A 39 12.22 10.68 -3.76
C THR A 39 12.12 9.29 -4.37
N ALA A 40 12.96 8.37 -3.90
CA ALA A 40 12.83 6.95 -4.12
C ALA A 40 11.43 6.63 -3.62
N GLY A 41 10.49 6.53 -4.56
CA GLY A 41 9.11 6.19 -4.25
C GLY A 41 9.16 4.89 -3.47
N ALA A 42 8.78 4.94 -2.21
CA ALA A 42 8.59 3.76 -1.39
C ALA A 42 7.44 2.95 -2.00
N GLY A 43 7.78 2.05 -2.92
CA GLY A 43 6.85 1.38 -3.81
C GLY A 43 7.63 0.42 -4.70
N GLY A 44 7.71 -0.86 -4.32
CA GLY A 44 8.33 -1.87 -5.17
C GLY A 44 7.61 -1.97 -6.52
N SER A 45 8.34 -2.41 -7.55
CA SER A 45 7.76 -2.61 -8.89
C SER A 45 6.65 -3.66 -8.85
N PHE A 46 5.42 -3.22 -9.01
CA PHE A 46 4.24 -4.05 -9.21
C PHE A 46 4.41 -4.93 -10.44
N GLU A 47 3.98 -6.18 -10.32
CA GLU A 47 4.02 -7.17 -11.39
C GLU A 47 2.71 -7.20 -12.16
N ARG A 48 1.60 -6.89 -11.47
CA ARG A 48 0.26 -6.83 -12.05
C ARG A 48 -0.59 -5.77 -11.37
N MET A 49 -1.65 -5.39 -12.06
CA MET A 49 -2.72 -4.54 -11.57
C MET A 49 -4.04 -5.28 -11.78
N ILE A 50 -4.83 -5.48 -10.72
CA ILE A 50 -6.20 -5.96 -10.86
C ILE A 50 -7.15 -4.78 -10.75
N ALA A 51 -8.05 -4.64 -11.71
CA ALA A 51 -9.17 -3.72 -11.63
C ALA A 51 -10.48 -4.47 -11.37
N VAL A 52 -11.35 -3.90 -10.54
CA VAL A 52 -12.67 -4.47 -10.20
C VAL A 52 -13.75 -3.41 -10.39
N GLY A 53 -14.80 -3.76 -11.14
CA GLY A 53 -16.01 -2.96 -11.36
C GLY A 53 -17.06 -3.19 -10.29
N THR A 54 -18.17 -2.43 -10.35
CA THR A 54 -19.22 -2.45 -9.32
C THR A 54 -20.05 -3.73 -9.25
N ASP A 55 -20.04 -4.56 -10.29
CA ASP A 55 -20.77 -5.83 -10.38
C ASP A 55 -19.90 -7.06 -10.06
N GLY A 56 -18.68 -6.81 -9.57
CA GLY A 56 -17.65 -7.81 -9.30
C GLY A 56 -16.94 -8.37 -10.53
N SER A 57 -17.22 -7.84 -11.73
CA SER A 57 -16.39 -8.08 -12.91
C SER A 57 -14.99 -7.50 -12.67
N TRP A 58 -13.98 -8.20 -13.18
CA TRP A 58 -12.60 -7.81 -12.93
C TRP A 58 -11.71 -8.14 -14.12
N ARG A 59 -10.58 -7.44 -14.20
CA ARG A 59 -9.54 -7.67 -15.19
C ARG A 59 -8.18 -7.51 -14.56
N ALA A 60 -7.26 -8.42 -14.87
CA ALA A 60 -5.86 -8.28 -14.51
C ALA A 60 -5.05 -7.76 -15.69
N ILE A 61 -4.16 -6.82 -15.43
CA ILE A 61 -3.17 -6.30 -16.36
C ILE A 61 -1.80 -6.74 -15.85
N ARG A 62 -1.04 -7.46 -16.66
CA ARG A 62 0.37 -7.76 -16.36
C ARG A 62 1.21 -6.53 -16.73
N LEU A 63 2.05 -6.09 -15.80
CA LEU A 63 2.89 -4.92 -16.01
C LEU A 63 4.23 -5.39 -16.57
N ALA A 64 4.64 -4.86 -17.73
CA ALA A 64 5.90 -5.22 -18.37
C ALA A 64 7.10 -4.66 -17.59
N PRO A 65 8.26 -5.36 -17.55
CA PRO A 65 9.46 -4.86 -16.87
C PRO A 65 9.94 -3.47 -17.29
N SER A 66 9.79 -3.16 -18.58
CA SER A 66 10.13 -1.87 -19.17
C SER A 66 9.01 -0.82 -19.08
N GLY A 67 7.85 -1.18 -18.50
CA GLY A 67 6.66 -0.33 -18.46
C GLY A 67 6.40 0.30 -17.09
N PRO A 68 5.30 1.07 -16.96
CA PRO A 68 4.93 1.66 -15.68
C PRO A 68 4.54 0.55 -14.68
N ARG A 69 5.34 0.45 -13.61
CA ARG A 69 5.29 -0.62 -12.60
C ARG A 69 5.19 -0.11 -11.17
N GLY A 70 4.99 1.18 -10.95
CA GLY A 70 4.93 1.73 -9.60
C GLY A 70 4.33 3.11 -9.61
N ASP A 71 4.02 3.63 -8.42
CA ASP A 71 3.37 4.93 -8.28
C ASP A 71 4.11 6.03 -9.05
N ALA A 72 5.44 6.08 -8.92
CA ALA A 72 6.28 7.06 -9.62
C ALA A 72 6.13 7.02 -11.16
N SER A 73 5.97 5.84 -11.75
CA SER A 73 5.85 5.68 -13.22
C SER A 73 4.42 5.82 -13.72
N LEU A 74 3.43 5.40 -12.92
CA LEU A 74 2.02 5.61 -13.22
C LEU A 74 1.63 7.09 -13.17
N LEU A 75 2.33 7.85 -12.32
CA LEU A 75 2.10 9.28 -12.09
C LEU A 75 3.19 10.17 -12.69
N ALA A 76 4.11 9.61 -13.50
CA ALA A 76 5.22 10.37 -14.07
C ALA A 76 4.73 11.59 -14.86
N GLY A 77 5.24 12.78 -14.51
CA GLY A 77 4.83 14.07 -15.09
C GLY A 77 3.40 14.49 -14.72
N GLY A 78 2.72 13.75 -13.84
CA GLY A 78 1.41 14.06 -13.31
C GLY A 78 1.49 15.14 -12.23
N ARG A 79 0.47 15.98 -12.16
CA ARG A 79 0.26 16.91 -11.04
C ARG A 79 -0.77 16.35 -10.07
N GLN A 80 -0.64 16.72 -8.80
CA GLN A 80 -1.70 16.49 -7.83
C GLN A 80 -2.95 17.26 -8.28
N VAL A 81 -4.10 16.61 -8.19
CA VAL A 81 -5.38 17.17 -8.64
C VAL A 81 -6.46 16.85 -7.62
N ALA A 82 -7.59 17.56 -7.70
CA ALA A 82 -8.80 17.13 -7.04
C ALA A 82 -9.20 15.72 -7.53
N ARG A 83 -10.03 15.04 -6.73
CA ARG A 83 -10.66 13.78 -7.13
C ARG A 83 -11.34 13.96 -8.49
N GLY A 84 -11.18 12.96 -9.37
CA GLY A 84 -11.86 12.93 -10.65
C GLY A 84 -13.38 12.95 -10.48
N ALA A 85 -14.08 13.73 -11.31
CA ALA A 85 -15.52 13.63 -11.42
C ALA A 85 -15.92 12.32 -12.13
N GLY A 86 -17.14 11.86 -11.88
CA GLY A 86 -17.69 10.62 -12.45
C GLY A 86 -17.28 9.36 -11.68
N GLY A 87 -17.59 8.20 -12.27
CA GLY A 87 -17.32 6.90 -11.67
C GLY A 87 -15.86 6.46 -11.78
N TYR A 88 -15.50 5.44 -11.00
CA TYR A 88 -14.15 4.90 -10.94
C TYR A 88 -14.12 3.36 -10.93
N VAL A 89 -12.99 2.78 -11.29
CA VAL A 89 -12.68 1.36 -11.03
C VAL A 89 -11.74 1.24 -9.84
N ARG A 90 -11.90 0.18 -9.06
CA ARG A 90 -11.01 -0.13 -7.93
C ARG A 90 -9.77 -0.84 -8.45
N LEU A 91 -8.59 -0.38 -8.04
CA LEU A 91 -7.31 -0.91 -8.45
C LEU A 91 -6.59 -1.59 -7.29
N PHE A 92 -5.99 -2.74 -7.57
CA PHE A 92 -5.20 -3.53 -6.64
C PHE A 92 -3.86 -3.89 -7.30
N PRO A 93 -2.80 -3.10 -7.09
CA PRO A 93 -1.46 -3.46 -7.55
C PRO A 93 -0.95 -4.66 -6.75
N THR A 94 -0.23 -5.59 -7.40
CA THR A 94 0.30 -6.79 -6.73
C THR A 94 1.78 -6.99 -7.00
N ILE A 95 2.51 -7.46 -5.99
CA ILE A 95 3.90 -7.91 -6.07
C ILE A 95 4.03 -9.26 -5.35
N GLY A 96 4.59 -10.28 -6.00
CA GLY A 96 4.74 -11.62 -5.40
C GLY A 96 3.41 -12.24 -4.95
N GLY A 97 2.31 -11.91 -5.63
CA GLY A 97 0.96 -12.36 -5.29
C GLY A 97 0.30 -11.70 -4.08
N LEU A 98 0.93 -10.66 -3.51
CA LEU A 98 0.37 -9.86 -2.42
C LEU A 98 -0.06 -8.49 -2.95
N PRO A 99 -1.29 -8.05 -2.64
CA PRO A 99 -1.73 -6.72 -3.03
C PRO A 99 -1.05 -5.66 -2.18
N GLY A 100 -0.64 -4.57 -2.82
CA GLY A 100 -0.09 -3.38 -2.20
C GLY A 100 -1.19 -2.41 -1.74
N ILE A 101 -0.90 -1.12 -1.78
CA ILE A 101 -1.87 -0.07 -1.46
C ILE A 101 -2.92 -0.03 -2.58
N PRO A 102 -4.21 -0.24 -2.28
CA PRO A 102 -5.24 -0.17 -3.30
C PRO A 102 -5.51 1.27 -3.74
N GLY A 103 -6.11 1.44 -4.91
CA GLY A 103 -6.39 2.75 -5.49
C GLY A 103 -7.70 2.80 -6.26
N ARG A 104 -7.97 3.97 -6.82
CA ARG A 104 -9.13 4.24 -7.67
C ARG A 104 -8.65 4.89 -8.95
N TYR A 105 -9.13 4.42 -10.08
CA TYR A 105 -8.90 5.06 -11.37
C TYR A 105 -10.21 5.60 -11.91
N TYR A 106 -10.25 6.90 -12.19
CA TYR A 106 -11.38 7.63 -12.76
C TYR A 106 -11.12 7.78 -14.26
N PRO A 107 -11.70 6.94 -15.13
CA PRO A 107 -11.30 6.90 -16.54
C PRO A 107 -11.65 8.19 -17.28
N GLY A 108 -12.82 8.77 -17.00
CA GLY A 108 -13.27 10.02 -17.62
C GLY A 108 -12.36 11.22 -17.29
N ALA A 109 -11.90 11.30 -16.04
CA ALA A 109 -11.01 12.38 -15.60
C ALA A 109 -9.50 12.07 -15.81
N ARG A 110 -9.17 10.81 -16.12
CA ARG A 110 -7.79 10.27 -16.17
C ARG A 110 -7.02 10.55 -14.87
N VAL A 111 -7.67 10.28 -13.74
CA VAL A 111 -7.13 10.50 -12.39
C VAL A 111 -6.93 9.18 -11.67
N LEU A 112 -5.79 9.04 -11.00
CA LEU A 112 -5.48 7.94 -10.08
C LEU A 112 -5.46 8.49 -8.65
N CYS A 113 -6.21 7.86 -7.75
CA CYS A 113 -6.20 8.18 -6.33
C CYS A 113 -5.75 6.95 -5.55
N TRP A 114 -4.58 7.03 -4.91
CA TRP A 114 -4.06 5.93 -4.09
C TRP A 114 -4.61 5.99 -2.67
N SER A 115 -4.83 4.81 -2.11
CA SER A 115 -5.54 4.58 -0.86
C SER A 115 -7.00 5.04 -0.89
N TRP A 116 -7.92 4.12 -0.63
CA TRP A 116 -9.28 4.48 -0.21
C TRP A 116 -9.47 4.47 1.30
N ARG A 117 -8.42 4.09 2.05
CA ARG A 117 -8.40 4.16 3.51
C ARG A 117 -7.91 5.50 4.01
N GLN A 118 -7.30 6.33 3.17
CA GLN A 118 -6.91 7.70 3.48
C GLN A 118 -7.85 8.69 2.77
N PRO A 119 -7.96 9.95 3.25
CA PRO A 119 -8.77 10.95 2.56
C PRO A 119 -8.25 11.12 1.13
N ASP A 120 -9.09 11.63 0.20
CA ASP A 120 -8.81 11.80 -1.24
C ASP A 120 -7.66 12.78 -1.58
N ARG A 121 -6.69 12.98 -0.68
CA ARG A 121 -5.53 13.87 -0.82
C ARG A 121 -4.44 13.31 -1.72
N SER A 122 -4.49 12.02 -2.08
CA SER A 122 -3.48 11.35 -2.90
C SER A 122 -3.96 11.10 -4.34
N CYS A 123 -4.64 12.08 -4.94
CA CYS A 123 -5.13 12.05 -6.31
C CYS A 123 -4.19 12.77 -7.27
N TRP A 124 -3.87 12.13 -8.39
CA TRP A 124 -2.91 12.58 -9.38
C TRP A 124 -3.43 12.33 -10.79
N ARG A 125 -3.08 13.22 -11.72
CA ARG A 125 -3.32 12.96 -13.14
C ARG A 125 -2.48 11.77 -13.59
N ALA A 126 -3.12 10.77 -14.20
CA ALA A 126 -2.43 9.61 -14.74
C ALA A 126 -1.55 10.03 -15.93
N SER A 127 -0.36 9.44 -16.04
CA SER A 127 0.52 9.67 -17.20
C SER A 127 -0.12 9.12 -18.48
N PRO A 128 0.25 9.61 -19.68
CA PRO A 128 -0.25 9.03 -20.93
C PRO A 128 0.00 7.53 -21.06
N ALA A 129 1.13 7.05 -20.54
CA ALA A 129 1.46 5.63 -20.48
C ALA A 129 0.50 4.85 -19.55
N ALA A 130 0.19 5.40 -18.37
CA ALA A 130 -0.78 4.82 -17.45
C ALA A 130 -2.20 4.79 -18.05
N VAL A 131 -2.61 5.84 -18.76
CA VAL A 131 -3.91 5.88 -19.45
C VAL A 131 -4.02 4.78 -20.49
N ARG A 132 -2.98 4.57 -21.32
CA ARG A 132 -2.95 3.48 -22.30
C ARG A 132 -2.98 2.10 -21.62
N LEU A 133 -2.17 1.93 -20.57
CA LEU A 133 -2.12 0.70 -19.78
C LEU A 133 -3.49 0.35 -19.17
N LEU A 134 -4.21 1.36 -18.67
CA LEU A 134 -5.49 1.20 -17.98
C LEU A 134 -6.71 1.29 -18.91
N ALA A 135 -6.53 1.57 -20.21
CA ALA A 135 -7.62 1.59 -21.18
C ALA A 135 -8.49 0.32 -21.14
N PRO A 136 -7.94 -0.90 -21.02
CA PRO A 136 -8.76 -2.12 -20.98
C PRO A 136 -9.66 -2.24 -19.75
N VAL A 137 -9.37 -1.53 -18.66
CA VAL A 137 -10.18 -1.57 -17.44
C VAL A 137 -11.20 -0.44 -17.37
N ALA A 138 -11.11 0.56 -18.26
CA ALA A 138 -12.06 1.66 -18.33
C ALA A 138 -13.48 1.22 -18.75
N ALA A 139 -13.61 0.05 -19.37
CA ALA A 139 -14.90 -0.53 -19.77
C ALA A 139 -15.60 -1.31 -18.64
N LEU A 140 -14.98 -1.45 -17.46
CA LEU A 140 -15.64 -2.10 -16.33
C LEU A 140 -16.76 -1.19 -15.77
N PRO A 141 -17.84 -1.76 -15.23
CA PRO A 141 -18.88 -1.02 -14.52
C PRO A 141 -18.29 -0.14 -13.41
N LEU A 142 -18.58 1.16 -13.44
CA LEU A 142 -17.93 2.12 -12.57
C LEU A 142 -18.63 2.26 -11.22
N TRP A 143 -17.84 2.36 -10.16
CA TRP A 143 -18.28 2.74 -8.82
C TRP A 143 -18.53 4.25 -8.75
N THR A 144 -19.56 4.65 -8.03
CA THR A 144 -19.83 6.06 -7.68
C THR A 144 -19.71 6.30 -6.18
N GLU A 145 -20.01 5.29 -5.37
CA GLU A 145 -19.95 5.33 -3.91
C GLU A 145 -18.53 5.06 -3.38
N PRO A 146 -18.19 5.48 -2.14
CA PRO A 146 -16.93 5.13 -1.50
C PRO A 146 -16.76 3.62 -1.27
N PRO A 147 -15.53 3.09 -1.21
CA PRO A 147 -15.29 1.67 -0.94
C PRO A 147 -15.78 1.21 0.43
N THR A 148 -16.40 0.04 0.46
CA THR A 148 -16.61 -0.72 1.71
C THR A 148 -15.31 -1.41 2.09
N VAL A 149 -14.82 -1.13 3.29
CA VAL A 149 -13.49 -1.58 3.75
C VAL A 149 -13.59 -2.49 4.97
N LEU A 150 -12.61 -3.37 5.09
CA LEU A 150 -12.42 -4.21 6.26
C LEU A 150 -11.93 -3.34 7.43
N ALA A 151 -12.80 -3.14 8.43
CA ALA A 151 -12.59 -2.28 9.59
C ALA A 151 -11.96 -3.02 10.78
N GLU A 152 -12.26 -4.32 10.90
CA GLU A 152 -11.64 -5.22 11.87
C GLU A 152 -11.58 -6.63 11.29
N LEU A 153 -10.48 -7.34 11.55
CA LEU A 153 -10.31 -8.75 11.22
C LEU A 153 -9.85 -9.48 12.48
N ARG A 154 -10.43 -10.65 12.76
CA ARG A 154 -10.05 -11.49 13.91
C ARG A 154 -9.77 -12.90 13.47
N TYR A 155 -8.74 -13.49 14.06
CA TYR A 155 -8.35 -14.88 13.91
C TYR A 155 -8.34 -15.52 15.30
N ARG A 156 -9.05 -16.65 15.47
CA ARG A 156 -9.19 -17.34 16.77
C ARG A 156 -9.60 -16.39 17.90
N GLY A 157 -10.58 -15.53 17.63
CA GLY A 157 -11.09 -14.55 18.59
C GLY A 157 -10.20 -13.33 18.83
N ARG A 158 -8.97 -13.28 18.31
CA ARG A 158 -8.01 -12.18 18.52
C ARG A 158 -7.89 -11.30 17.28
N ARG A 159 -7.68 -9.99 17.46
CA ARG A 159 -7.56 -9.05 16.36
C ARG A 159 -6.27 -9.28 15.57
N VAL A 160 -6.37 -9.27 14.25
CA VAL A 160 -5.25 -9.34 13.32
C VAL A 160 -4.46 -8.03 13.34
N ARG A 161 -3.14 -8.10 13.26
CA ARG A 161 -2.26 -6.93 13.35
C ARG A 161 -2.46 -5.98 12.16
N PRO A 162 -2.58 -4.64 12.39
CA PRO A 162 -2.64 -3.65 11.30
C PRO A 162 -1.44 -3.67 10.35
N ALA A 163 -0.27 -4.08 10.84
CA ALA A 163 0.95 -4.22 10.04
C ALA A 163 0.81 -5.24 8.89
N LEU A 164 -0.21 -6.10 8.93
CA LEU A 164 -0.52 -7.07 7.88
C LEU A 164 -1.52 -6.48 6.87
N ALA A 165 -1.31 -5.23 6.46
CA ALA A 165 -2.22 -4.50 5.58
C ALA A 165 -2.46 -5.21 4.24
N ASN A 166 -1.44 -5.88 3.68
CA ASN A 166 -1.56 -6.66 2.45
C ASN A 166 -2.56 -7.82 2.58
N LEU A 167 -2.67 -8.43 3.77
CA LEU A 167 -3.69 -9.46 4.04
C LEU A 167 -5.09 -8.84 4.01
N LEU A 168 -5.27 -7.69 4.68
CA LEU A 168 -6.57 -7.00 4.70
C LEU A 168 -7.01 -6.61 3.29
N VAL A 169 -6.10 -6.04 2.50
CA VAL A 169 -6.37 -5.65 1.10
C VAL A 169 -6.63 -6.88 0.22
N GLY A 170 -5.95 -8.01 0.45
CA GLY A 170 -6.22 -9.26 -0.26
C GLY A 170 -7.62 -9.82 0.02
N LEU A 171 -8.08 -9.72 1.26
CA LEU A 171 -9.44 -10.12 1.62
C LEU A 171 -10.49 -9.18 1.01
N GLU A 172 -10.23 -7.87 0.99
CA GLU A 172 -11.07 -6.91 0.25
C GLU A 172 -11.13 -7.27 -1.23
N LEU A 173 -9.98 -7.44 -1.88
CA LEU A 173 -9.89 -7.82 -3.30
C LEU A 173 -10.72 -9.07 -3.61
N ALA A 174 -10.61 -10.12 -2.80
CA ALA A 174 -11.38 -11.34 -3.03
C ALA A 174 -12.88 -11.04 -3.00
N LEU A 175 -13.34 -10.33 -1.97
CA LEU A 175 -14.77 -10.08 -1.74
C LEU A 175 -15.34 -8.97 -2.62
N GLU A 176 -14.53 -8.16 -3.29
CA GLU A 176 -14.99 -7.29 -4.39
C GLU A 176 -15.27 -8.06 -5.68
N ARG A 177 -14.70 -9.25 -5.86
CA ARG A 177 -14.93 -10.05 -7.06
C ARG A 177 -16.21 -10.86 -6.94
N ARG A 178 -16.78 -11.23 -8.08
CA ARG A 178 -17.88 -12.20 -8.13
C ARG A 178 -17.40 -13.55 -7.58
N GLY A 179 -18.13 -14.07 -6.58
CA GLY A 179 -17.93 -15.41 -6.05
C GLY A 179 -18.38 -16.49 -7.03
N VAL A 180 -17.70 -17.63 -7.01
CA VAL A 180 -18.08 -18.84 -7.75
C VAL A 180 -18.75 -19.80 -6.77
N PRO A 181 -19.98 -20.28 -7.03
CA PRO A 181 -20.60 -21.31 -6.19
C PRO A 181 -19.68 -22.53 -6.05
N VAL A 182 -19.52 -23.03 -4.83
CA VAL A 182 -18.72 -24.24 -4.59
C VAL A 182 -19.60 -25.37 -4.10
N LYS A 183 -19.41 -26.55 -4.69
CA LYS A 183 -20.03 -27.81 -4.25
C LYS A 183 -19.17 -28.56 -3.23
N THR A 184 -17.88 -28.27 -3.20
CA THR A 184 -16.91 -28.89 -2.29
C THR A 184 -16.83 -28.14 -0.97
N SER A 185 -16.49 -28.88 0.09
CA SER A 185 -16.28 -28.32 1.42
C SER A 185 -15.04 -27.40 1.46
N VAL A 186 -15.04 -26.49 2.43
CA VAL A 186 -13.88 -25.63 2.72
C VAL A 186 -12.68 -26.53 3.06
N PRO A 187 -11.48 -26.29 2.48
CA PRO A 187 -10.30 -27.07 2.79
C PRO A 187 -10.00 -27.06 4.29
N GLY A 188 -9.63 -28.22 4.88
CA GLY A 188 -9.30 -28.31 6.31
C GLY A 188 -8.10 -27.45 6.75
N SER A 189 -7.26 -27.04 5.81
CA SER A 189 -6.12 -26.14 6.03
C SER A 189 -6.49 -24.65 5.97
N ALA A 190 -7.77 -24.32 5.76
CA ALA A 190 -8.20 -22.93 5.65
C ALA A 190 -8.14 -22.20 7.00
N LEU A 191 -7.78 -20.91 6.95
CA LEU A 191 -7.75 -20.04 8.12
C LEU A 191 -9.12 -19.37 8.29
N HIS A 192 -9.76 -19.59 9.43
CA HIS A 192 -11.08 -19.03 9.72
C HIS A 192 -10.98 -17.66 10.38
N PHE A 193 -11.71 -16.70 9.83
CA PHE A 193 -11.73 -15.31 10.30
C PHE A 193 -13.15 -14.84 10.61
N THR A 194 -13.22 -13.87 11.51
CA THR A 194 -14.39 -12.99 11.63
C THR A 194 -14.00 -11.55 11.30
N ALA A 195 -14.94 -10.81 10.74
CA ALA A 195 -14.70 -9.48 10.19
C ALA A 195 -15.79 -8.49 10.58
N ARG A 196 -15.40 -7.22 10.69
CA ARG A 196 -16.31 -6.07 10.68
C ARG A 196 -15.98 -5.19 9.50
N TRP A 197 -17.02 -4.73 8.82
CA TRP A 197 -16.94 -3.91 7.62
C TRP A 197 -17.41 -2.50 7.93
N ARG A 198 -16.93 -1.52 7.16
CA ARG A 198 -17.36 -0.13 7.22
C ARG A 198 -17.52 0.40 5.80
N GLY A 199 -18.63 1.08 5.54
CA GLY A 199 -18.95 1.63 4.22
C GLY A 199 -20.40 1.35 3.85
N PRO A 200 -20.83 1.79 2.65
CA PRO A 200 -22.22 1.70 2.21
C PRO A 200 -22.75 0.26 2.16
N ASP A 201 -21.92 -0.70 1.73
CA ASP A 201 -22.32 -2.11 1.59
C ASP A 201 -21.97 -2.97 2.81
N ALA A 202 -21.59 -2.38 3.94
CA ALA A 202 -21.06 -3.13 5.08
C ALA A 202 -22.02 -4.23 5.59
N ALA A 203 -23.33 -4.03 5.48
CA ALA A 203 -24.34 -4.99 5.87
C ALA A 203 -24.37 -6.25 4.99
N GLY A 204 -24.05 -6.12 3.69
CA GLY A 204 -24.03 -7.22 2.73
C GLY A 204 -22.74 -8.03 2.72
N ARG A 205 -21.70 -7.58 3.43
CA ARG A 205 -20.39 -8.26 3.46
C ARG A 205 -20.36 -9.41 4.47
N PRO A 206 -19.66 -10.53 4.15
CA PRO A 206 -19.60 -11.68 5.06
C PRO A 206 -18.86 -11.33 6.36
N ARG A 207 -19.49 -11.65 7.50
CA ARG A 207 -18.88 -11.46 8.82
C ARG A 207 -17.99 -12.61 9.26
N SER A 208 -18.14 -13.78 8.63
CA SER A 208 -17.34 -14.98 8.87
C SER A 208 -16.98 -15.61 7.54
N PHE A 209 -15.72 -16.00 7.39
CA PHE A 209 -15.20 -16.62 6.16
C PHE A 209 -13.93 -17.40 6.44
N ALA A 210 -13.53 -18.23 5.47
CA ALA A 210 -12.28 -18.99 5.53
C ALA A 210 -11.35 -18.59 4.37
N LEU A 211 -10.07 -18.39 4.65
CA LEU A 211 -9.03 -18.17 3.64
C LEU A 211 -8.32 -19.48 3.36
N GLY A 212 -8.47 -20.02 2.15
CA GLY A 212 -7.76 -21.20 1.67
C GLY A 212 -6.77 -20.88 0.56
N PRO A 213 -6.04 -21.89 0.05
CA PRO A 213 -5.03 -21.71 -1.00
C PRO A 213 -5.55 -21.06 -2.30
N ASP A 214 -6.83 -21.28 -2.63
CA ASP A 214 -7.43 -20.83 -3.89
C ASP A 214 -8.36 -19.62 -3.76
N GLY A 215 -8.57 -19.10 -2.55
CA GLY A 215 -9.56 -18.04 -2.37
C GLY A 215 -10.11 -17.88 -0.95
N VAL A 216 -11.08 -16.97 -0.86
CA VAL A 216 -11.91 -16.77 0.33
C VAL A 216 -13.21 -17.54 0.15
N TYR A 217 -13.62 -18.29 1.16
CA TYR A 217 -14.85 -19.08 1.17
C TYR A 217 -15.85 -18.42 2.13
N ALA A 218 -17.02 -18.04 1.61
CA ALA A 218 -18.08 -17.39 2.39
C ALA A 218 -19.45 -17.62 1.73
N GLY A 219 -20.48 -17.91 2.54
CA GLY A 219 -21.87 -17.99 2.06
C GLY A 219 -22.08 -18.98 0.90
N GLY A 220 -21.38 -20.12 0.90
CA GLY A 220 -21.49 -21.13 -0.17
C GLY A 220 -20.74 -20.81 -1.47
N ALA A 221 -19.96 -19.72 -1.51
CA ALA A 221 -19.16 -19.33 -2.66
C ALA A 221 -17.66 -19.24 -2.33
N ARG A 222 -16.83 -19.46 -3.35
CA ARG A 222 -15.40 -19.17 -3.35
C ARG A 222 -15.13 -17.91 -4.17
N TYR A 223 -14.49 -16.95 -3.53
CA TYR A 223 -14.02 -15.71 -4.09
C TYR A 223 -12.54 -15.86 -4.48
N PRO A 224 -12.20 -15.82 -5.78
CA PRO A 224 -10.84 -16.11 -6.22
C PRO A 224 -9.82 -15.14 -5.62
N LEU A 225 -8.75 -15.69 -5.06
CA LEU A 225 -7.62 -14.93 -4.53
C LEU A 225 -6.32 -15.70 -4.80
N GLU A 226 -5.22 -14.99 -4.92
CA GLU A 226 -3.93 -15.64 -5.16
C GLU A 226 -3.42 -16.35 -3.92
N ARG A 227 -2.81 -17.51 -4.15
CA ARG A 227 -2.18 -18.34 -3.12
C ARG A 227 -1.19 -17.58 -2.25
N GLY A 228 -0.54 -16.53 -2.78
CA GLY A 228 0.39 -15.67 -2.05
C GLY A 228 -0.21 -15.08 -0.77
N VAL A 229 -1.49 -14.69 -0.80
CA VAL A 229 -2.18 -14.13 0.39
C VAL A 229 -2.38 -15.18 1.47
N TRP A 230 -2.80 -16.39 1.09
CA TRP A 230 -2.93 -17.52 2.03
C TRP A 230 -1.57 -17.92 2.60
N ALA A 231 -0.54 -18.06 1.76
CA ALA A 231 0.81 -18.41 2.21
C ALA A 231 1.37 -17.37 3.19
N PHE A 232 1.15 -16.08 2.92
CA PHE A 232 1.52 -15.00 3.83
C PHE A 232 0.78 -15.08 5.16
N ALA A 233 -0.53 -15.37 5.15
CA ALA A 233 -1.31 -15.53 6.38
C ALA A 233 -0.85 -16.75 7.20
N VAL A 234 -0.57 -17.88 6.55
CA VAL A 234 -0.05 -19.11 7.20
C VAL A 234 1.32 -18.87 7.82
N ALA A 235 2.24 -18.22 7.10
CA ALA A 235 3.58 -17.89 7.61
C ALA A 235 3.53 -16.96 8.84
N ASN A 236 2.46 -16.18 8.99
CA ASN A 236 2.23 -15.33 10.15
C ASN A 236 1.29 -15.98 11.19
N GLY A 237 0.74 -17.18 10.96
CA GLY A 237 -0.31 -17.77 11.79
C GLY A 237 0.09 -18.04 13.25
N ARG A 238 1.39 -18.14 13.53
CA ARG A 238 1.97 -18.24 14.88
C ARG A 238 3.11 -17.23 15.02
N PRO A 239 3.34 -16.68 16.22
CA PRO A 239 4.59 -15.97 16.51
C PRO A 239 5.78 -16.91 16.28
N GLY A 240 6.81 -16.41 15.59
CA GLY A 240 8.09 -17.09 15.40
C GLY A 240 9.25 -16.18 15.82
N ALA A 241 10.48 -16.67 15.71
CA ALA A 241 11.70 -15.93 16.09
C ALA A 241 11.82 -14.55 15.43
N THR A 242 11.26 -14.39 14.23
CA THR A 242 11.32 -13.15 13.43
C THR A 242 9.96 -12.56 13.09
N THR A 243 8.86 -13.22 13.48
CA THR A 243 7.49 -12.75 13.18
C THR A 243 6.69 -12.65 14.48
N ALA A 244 6.11 -11.48 14.76
CA ALA A 244 5.23 -11.32 15.92
C ALA A 244 3.85 -11.99 15.75
N GLY A 245 3.70 -12.87 14.75
CA GLY A 245 2.47 -13.59 14.43
C GLY A 245 1.37 -12.72 13.83
N LEU A 246 0.19 -13.32 13.69
CA LEU A 246 -0.99 -12.77 13.01
C LEU A 246 -1.76 -11.80 13.89
N THR A 247 -1.75 -12.01 15.21
CA THR A 247 -2.64 -11.33 16.16
C THR A 247 -1.89 -10.44 17.14
N VAL A 248 -2.54 -9.38 17.63
CA VAL A 248 -2.02 -8.57 18.74
C VAL A 248 -2.23 -9.27 20.09
N ALA A 249 -1.31 -9.04 21.02
CA ALA A 249 -1.30 -9.69 22.33
C ALA A 249 -2.49 -9.27 23.22
N THR A 250 -2.86 -7.98 23.22
CA THR A 250 -3.78 -7.37 24.20
C THR A 250 -4.39 -6.07 23.64
N GLN A 251 -5.60 -5.71 24.08
CA GLN A 251 -6.34 -4.48 23.67
C GLN A 251 -5.91 -3.24 24.49
N PRO A 252 -6.16 -2.00 24.01
CA PRO A 252 -6.85 -1.64 22.77
C PRO A 252 -5.87 -1.31 21.63
N ALA A 253 -5.96 -2.06 20.54
CA ALA A 253 -5.37 -1.63 19.27
C ALA A 253 -6.37 -0.67 18.57
N ALA A 254 -5.87 0.36 17.89
CA ALA A 254 -6.73 1.20 17.04
C ALA A 254 -7.48 0.34 16.00
N LEU A 255 -8.71 0.73 15.65
CA LEU A 255 -9.39 0.21 14.46
C LEU A 255 -8.53 0.47 13.23
N TYR A 256 -8.78 -0.24 12.11
CA TYR A 256 -8.14 0.11 10.84
C TYR A 256 -8.69 1.48 10.37
N GLY A 257 -8.13 2.53 10.95
CA GLY A 257 -8.48 3.92 10.75
C GLY A 257 -7.59 4.58 9.71
N ILE A 258 -8.12 5.66 9.17
CA ILE A 258 -7.50 6.59 8.21
C ILE A 258 -6.19 7.20 8.79
N GLY A 259 -6.06 7.23 10.12
CA GLY A 259 -4.88 7.65 10.87
C GLY A 259 -4.11 6.52 11.55
N GLY A 260 -4.16 5.28 11.02
CA GLY A 260 -3.13 4.29 11.39
C GLY A 260 -1.73 4.90 11.20
N PRO A 261 -0.70 4.42 11.92
CA PRO A 261 0.65 4.94 11.74
C PRO A 261 0.96 5.01 10.24
N ARG A 262 1.67 6.08 9.81
CA ARG A 262 2.14 6.22 8.41
C ARG A 262 2.59 4.83 7.96
N PRO A 263 2.15 4.34 6.77
CA PRO A 263 2.60 3.04 6.30
C PRO A 263 4.12 3.03 6.40
N VAL A 264 4.63 2.27 7.37
CA VAL A 264 6.05 2.01 7.50
C VAL A 264 6.35 1.31 6.20
N GLY A 265 7.15 1.97 5.35
CA GLY A 265 7.26 1.68 3.92
C GLY A 265 7.21 0.18 3.67
N LEU A 266 6.43 -0.23 2.66
CA LEU A 266 6.27 -1.61 2.20
C LEU A 266 7.47 -2.43 2.63
N VAL A 267 7.32 -3.24 3.69
CA VAL A 267 8.43 -4.07 4.15
C VAL A 267 8.73 -4.99 2.98
N ARG A 268 9.86 -4.74 2.33
CA ARG A 268 10.37 -5.58 1.26
C ARG A 268 10.66 -6.94 1.90
N VAL A 269 9.70 -7.85 1.82
CA VAL A 269 9.98 -9.26 2.06
C VAL A 269 10.74 -9.73 0.84
N GLU A 270 12.06 -9.75 0.94
CA GLU A 270 12.88 -10.32 -0.13
C GLU A 270 12.51 -11.79 -0.31
N ALA A 271 12.19 -12.20 -1.53
CA ALA A 271 11.83 -13.59 -1.84
C ALA A 271 12.88 -14.61 -1.36
N ARG A 272 14.15 -14.18 -1.18
CA ARG A 272 15.23 -15.00 -0.60
C ARG A 272 15.04 -15.36 0.88
N THR A 273 14.21 -14.62 1.62
CA THR A 273 13.88 -14.92 3.03
C THR A 273 12.76 -15.95 3.18
N LEU A 274 12.02 -16.23 2.11
CA LEU A 274 11.05 -17.32 2.04
C LEU A 274 11.74 -18.58 1.50
N ARG A 275 12.76 -19.09 2.21
CA ARG A 275 13.22 -20.46 1.95
C ARG A 275 12.16 -21.42 2.49
N PRO A 276 11.65 -22.38 1.70
CA PRO A 276 11.04 -23.55 2.29
C PRO A 276 12.12 -24.23 3.13
N ARG A 277 11.89 -24.41 4.43
CA ARG A 277 12.69 -25.39 5.17
C ARG A 277 12.20 -26.79 4.75
N PRO A 278 13.12 -27.77 4.68
CA PRO A 278 12.83 -29.15 4.30
C PRO A 278 11.72 -29.78 5.16
#